data_AF-A0A2N3TE90-F1
#
_entry.id   AF-A0A2N3TE90-F1
#
_cell.length_a   1.000
_cell.length_b   1.000
_cell.length_c   1.000
_cell.angle_alpha   90.00
_cell.angle_beta   90.00
_cell.angle_gamma   90.00
#
_symmetry.space_group_name_H-M   'P 1'
#
loop_
_entity.id
_entity.type
_entity.pdbx_description
1 polymer ?
#
loop_
_entity_poly.entity_id
_entity_poly.type
_entity_poly.pdbx_seq_one_letter_code
_entity_poly.pdbx_strand_id
1 'polypeptide(L)' 'MNYWINIYTAPENYAMDDAIADAGRQWTPDPKDIHVLHITEYSHGSAGDMFTESLSKKRITASNLLLSAIQKYIETK' A
#
# COMPACT_ATOMS: atom_id res chain seq x y z
N MET A 1 -2.01 7.74 -17.39
CA MET A 1 -2.79 6.62 -16.86
C MET A 1 -2.41 6.47 -15.39
N ASN A 2 -3.40 6.45 -14.50
CA ASN A 2 -3.13 6.32 -13.06
C ASN A 2 -2.79 4.86 -12.75
N TYR A 3 -1.73 4.62 -11.99
CA TYR A 3 -1.36 3.28 -11.53
C TYR A 3 -1.67 3.20 -10.04
N TRP A 4 -2.59 2.30 -9.66
CA TRP A 4 -3.09 2.20 -8.30
C TRP A 4 -2.57 0.96 -7.59
N ILE A 5 -1.96 1.16 -6.43
CA ILE A 5 -1.51 0.09 -5.53
C ILE A 5 -2.33 0.20 -4.26
N ASN A 6 -3.02 -0.88 -3.90
CA ASN A 6 -3.73 -1.00 -2.64
C ASN A 6 -2.98 -1.96 -1.72
N ILE A 7 -2.56 -1.47 -0.56
CA ILE A 7 -1.97 -2.28 0.52
C ILE A 7 -3.02 -2.39 1.61
N TYR A 8 -3.60 -3.57 1.74
CA TYR A 8 -4.69 -3.87 2.67
C TYR A 8 -4.14 -4.50 3.94
N THR A 9 -4.48 -3.93 5.09
CA THR A 9 -4.04 -4.40 6.40
C THR A 9 -4.98 -5.48 6.94
N ALA A 10 -4.43 -6.64 7.28
CA ALA A 10 -5.09 -7.76 7.94
C ALA A 10 -4.16 -8.34 9.03
N PRO A 11 -3.92 -7.60 10.13
CA PRO A 11 -2.93 -7.95 11.12
C PRO A 11 -3.45 -9.05 12.05
N GLU A 12 -2.57 -9.99 12.44
CA GLU A 12 -2.93 -11.00 13.44
C GLU A 12 -3.14 -10.38 14.84
N ASN A 13 -2.29 -9.40 15.18
CA ASN A 13 -2.36 -8.66 16.44
C ASN A 13 -3.03 -7.31 16.21
N TYR A 14 -4.36 -7.30 16.34
CA TYR A 14 -5.20 -6.14 16.08
C TYR A 14 -5.00 -5.03 17.13
N ALA A 15 -4.55 -3.85 16.68
CA ALA A 15 -4.26 -2.70 17.54
C ALA A 15 -5.37 -1.64 17.48
N MET A 16 -5.28 -0.63 18.36
CA MET A 16 -6.23 0.48 18.38
C MET A 16 -6.25 1.27 17.05
N ASP A 17 -5.10 1.41 16.39
CA ASP A 17 -5.01 2.09 15.10
C ASP A 17 -5.77 1.34 14.00
N ASP A 18 -5.82 0.00 14.07
CA ASP A 18 -6.63 -0.82 13.15
C ASP A 18 -8.13 -0.61 13.41
N ALA A 19 -8.53 -0.54 14.68
CA ALA A 19 -9.90 -0.22 15.07
C ALA A 19 -10.35 1.15 14.55
N ILE A 20 -9.47 2.15 14.64
CA ILE A 20 -9.73 3.50 14.13
C ILE A 20 -9.85 3.48 12.61
N ALA A 21 -8.97 2.77 11.91
CA ALA A 21 -9.01 2.65 10.46
C ALA A 21 -10.30 1.96 9.97
N ASP A 22 -10.71 0.88 10.65
CA ASP A 22 -11.95 0.15 10.36
C ASP A 22 -13.20 0.98 10.68
N ALA A 23 -13.19 1.74 11.77
CA ALA A 23 -14.26 2.70 12.09
C ALA A 23 -14.36 3.82 11.05
N GLY A 24 -13.21 4.24 10.49
CA GLY A 24 -13.11 5.08 9.30
C GLY A 24 -13.54 4.40 8.00
N ARG A 25 -14.05 3.17 8.09
CA ARG A 25 -14.50 2.25 7.04
C ARG A 25 -13.40 1.64 6.16
N GLN A 26 -12.12 1.94 6.43
CA GLN A 26 -11.00 1.75 5.51
C GLN A 26 -11.29 2.31 4.12
N TRP A 27 -10.33 2.98 3.47
CA TRP A 27 -10.56 3.35 2.08
C TRP A 27 -10.33 2.13 1.19
N THR A 28 -11.40 1.37 0.93
CA THR A 28 -11.39 0.24 -0.01
C THR A 28 -11.83 0.74 -1.38
N PRO A 29 -10.91 0.92 -2.35
CA PRO A 29 -11.28 1.34 -3.70
C PRO A 29 -12.05 0.23 -4.43
N ASP A 30 -12.78 0.58 -5.50
CA ASP A 30 -13.40 -0.42 -6.37
C ASP A 30 -12.28 -1.33 -6.91
N PRO A 31 -12.38 -2.67 -6.74
CA PRO A 31 -11.38 -3.61 -7.24
C PRO A 31 -11.03 -3.45 -8.72
N LYS A 32 -11.93 -2.89 -9.53
CA LYS A 32 -11.71 -2.65 -10.97
C LYS A 32 -10.63 -1.61 -11.26
N ASP A 33 -10.34 -0.71 -10.33
CA ASP A 33 -9.35 0.36 -10.50
C ASP A 33 -7.97 -0.01 -9.92
N ILE A 34 -7.88 -1.15 -9.23
CA ILE A 34 -6.68 -1.59 -8.53
C ILE A 34 -5.78 -2.40 -9.47
N HIS A 35 -4.53 -1.97 -9.63
CA HIS A 35 -3.54 -2.70 -10.42
C HIS A 35 -2.78 -3.73 -9.58
N VAL A 36 -2.56 -3.41 -8.30
CA VAL A 36 -1.92 -4.29 -7.32
C VAL A 36 -2.73 -4.28 -6.04
N LEU A 37 -3.20 -5.45 -5.61
CA LEU A 37 -3.76 -5.67 -4.28
C LEU A 37 -2.77 -6.52 -3.48
N HIS A 38 -2.20 -5.95 -2.42
CA HIS A 38 -1.32 -6.65 -1.48
C HIS A 38 -1.98 -6.70 -0.12
N ILE A 39 -1.97 -7.85 0.55
CA ILE A 39 -2.48 -8.02 1.91
C ILE A 39 -1.28 -8.18 2.83
N THR A 40 -1.26 -7.40 3.92
CA THR A 40 -0.15 -7.38 4.87
C THR A 40 -0.61 -7.70 6.29
N GLU A 41 0.27 -8.31 7.07
CA GLU A 41 0.09 -8.59 8.50
C GLU A 41 0.45 -7.40 9.39
N TYR A 42 1.00 -6.32 8.81
CA TYR A 42 1.30 -5.09 9.53
C TYR A 42 0.05 -4.30 9.88
N SER A 43 0.00 -3.77 11.10
CA SER A 43 -1.06 -2.84 11.54
C SER A 43 -1.05 -1.53 10.72
N HIS A 44 -2.15 -0.79 10.75
CA HIS A 44 -2.24 0.53 10.11
C HIS A 44 -1.22 1.53 10.65
N GLY A 45 -0.84 1.40 11.92
CA GLY A 45 0.21 2.22 12.53
C GLY A 45 1.62 1.95 11.98
N SER A 46 1.81 0.81 11.29
CA SER A 46 3.08 0.34 10.74
C SER A 46 3.27 0.70 9.26
N ALA A 47 2.76 1.87 8.83
CA ALA A 47 2.81 2.27 7.42
C ALA A 47 4.22 2.22 6.79
N GLY A 48 5.28 2.53 7.54
CA GLY A 48 6.66 2.44 7.05
C GLY A 48 7.05 1.00 6.67
N ASP A 49 6.66 0.02 7.48
CA ASP A 49 6.89 -1.40 7.21
C ASP A 49 6.09 -1.83 5.97
N MET A 50 4.82 -1.44 5.88
CA MET A 50 3.96 -1.69 4.71
C MET A 50 4.56 -1.13 3.41
N PHE A 51 5.20 0.05 3.47
CA PHE A 51 5.83 0.69 2.31
C PHE A 51 7.11 -0.03 1.84
N THR A 52 7.77 -0.77 2.72
CA THR A 52 9.03 -1.48 2.47
C THR A 52 8.83 -2.98 2.30
N GLU A 53 7.62 -3.48 2.55
CA GLU A 53 7.25 -4.86 2.30
C GLU A 53 7.34 -5.20 0.81
N SER A 54 7.74 -6.45 0.54
CA SER A 54 7.90 -6.96 -0.80
C SER A 54 6.55 -7.35 -1.42
N LEU A 55 6.09 -6.57 -2.39
CA LEU A 55 4.84 -6.79 -3.14
C LEU A 55 4.95 -7.88 -4.22
N SER A 56 6.17 -8.37 -4.51
CA SER A 56 6.38 -9.42 -5.53
C SER A 56 7.63 -10.26 -5.24
N LYS A 57 7.75 -11.43 -5.87
CA LYS A 57 8.94 -12.31 -5.75
C LYS A 57 10.27 -11.62 -6.12
N LYS A 58 10.21 -10.51 -6.87
CA LYS A 58 11.39 -9.73 -7.27
C LYS A 58 11.81 -8.68 -6.23
N ARG A 59 11.28 -8.71 -5.01
CA ARG A 59 11.56 -7.74 -3.93
C ARG A 59 11.22 -6.29 -4.31
N ILE A 60 10.19 -6.11 -5.13
CA ILE A 60 9.66 -4.78 -5.47
C ILE A 60 8.75 -4.32 -4.33
N THR A 61 9.00 -3.14 -3.78
CA THR A 61 8.19 -2.53 -2.71
C THR A 61 7.35 -1.37 -3.26
N ALA A 62 6.34 -0.93 -2.47
CA ALA A 62 5.58 0.27 -2.81
C ALA A 62 6.48 1.51 -2.90
N SER A 63 7.49 1.59 -2.04
CA SER A 63 8.50 2.67 -2.06
C SER A 63 9.29 2.70 -3.37
N ASN A 64 9.68 1.53 -3.91
CA ASN A 64 10.38 1.48 -5.21
C ASN A 64 9.50 1.99 -6.35
N LEU A 65 8.22 1.61 -6.36
CA LEU A 65 7.27 2.02 -7.39
C LEU A 65 6.98 3.52 -7.32
N LEU A 66 6.80 4.06 -6.11
CA LEU A 66 6.62 5.50 -5.90
C LEU A 66 7.85 6.30 -6.36
N LEU A 67 9.06 5.87 -5.97
CA LEU A 67 10.30 6.53 -6.36
C LEU A 67 10.47 6.53 -7.89
N SER A 68 10.22 5.40 -8.55
CA SER A 68 10.28 5.29 -10.00
C SER A 68 9.29 6.22 -10.70
N ALA A 69 8.07 6.34 -10.18
CA ALA A 69 7.06 7.25 -10.71
C ALA A 69 7.49 8.73 -10.57
N ILE A 70 8.05 9.10 -9.43
CA ILE A 70 8.57 10.46 -9.19
C ILE A 70 9.74 10.77 -10.15
N GLN A 71 10.71 9.86 -10.27
CA GLN A 71 11.86 10.04 -11.17
C GLN A 71 11.40 10.23 -12.61
N LYS A 72 10.51 9.36 -13.10
CA LYS A 72 9.95 9.48 -14.45
C LYS A 72 9.24 10.81 -14.67
N TYR A 73 8.50 11.30 -13.66
CA TYR A 73 7.83 12.60 -13.74
C TYR A 73 8.82 13.75 -13.84
N ILE A 74 9.95 13.69 -13.13
CA ILE A 74 11.00 14.70 -13.18
C ILE A 74 11.70 14.68 -14.55
N GLU A 75 11.99 13.50 -15.10
CA GLU A 75 12.67 13.33 -16.39
C GLU A 75 11.82 13.71 -17.61
N THR A 76 10.49 13.60 -17.50
CA THR A 76 9.55 13.90 -18.59
C THR A 76 9.00 15.32 -18.55
N LYS A 77 9.48 16.13 -17.60
CA LYS A 77 9.22 17.56 -17.49
C LYS A 77 10.36 18.38 -18.04
#